data_AF-A0A0S4JJY0-F1
#
_entry.id   AF-A0A0S4JJY0-F1
#
_cell.length_a   1.000
_cell.length_b   1.000
_cell.length_c   1.000
_cell.angle_alpha   90.00
_cell.angle_beta   90.00
_cell.angle_gamma   90.00
#
_symmetry.space_group_name_H-M   'P 1'
#
loop_
_entity.id
_entity.type
_entity.pdbx_description
1 polymer ?
#
loop_
_entity_poly.entity_id
_entity_poly.type
_entity_poly.pdbx_seq_one_letter_code
_entity_poly.pdbx_strand_id
1 'polypeptide(L)'
;MSAPLNAEGTAVAVETPQASTLKNRPEDTNFKQQRIPAWQPVMSPPCAIATLCIVGIVFIVIGAIVVVSSDNVQVVEIRYDQEQNCDYTQRVRPSPTESRTNYLNSSSNQQYWACEGVVMRFTVPKTMTQPVNIYYKLENMNQNHRTYAKSQNVLQLAGENVATGDASDCSPFLHLNEYNPLNGSSVVELNNGNGNPDSIVDAANAMYNPCGLIAWSMFNDSFVLRNELANSSSVICETSNYLADGTPTGPIGTCSKSGIAWSSDPGIKFTTPVSIPGAVVTSSGWDIDSSNATTNSDYSTGWGYYLQRGWYMGEPGHRIPDPNDEDLMVWMRLALLADFRKLYRIVHQDIPPGTYSFTIFQRFDVRSFSGKKSVILTTNNWLPPVLMTNPPDMNRQPTQTRHQP
;
A
#
# COMPACT_ATOMS: atom_id res chain seq x y z
N MET A 1 -59.10 -68.61 9.12
CA MET A 1 -60.20 -68.78 8.14
C MET A 1 -59.74 -69.79 7.12
N SER A 2 -60.32 -70.98 7.17
CA SER A 2 -59.95 -72.15 6.38
C SER A 2 -60.44 -71.99 4.93
N ALA A 3 -59.60 -72.32 3.94
CA ALA A 3 -59.98 -72.29 2.53
C ALA A 3 -61.02 -73.38 2.23
N PRO A 4 -62.03 -73.13 1.37
CA PRO A 4 -62.98 -74.17 1.01
C PRO A 4 -62.32 -75.19 0.07
N LEU A 5 -62.48 -76.47 0.38
CA LEU A 5 -62.12 -77.61 -0.47
C LEU A 5 -63.34 -78.06 -1.25
N ASN A 6 -63.15 -78.44 -2.51
CA ASN A 6 -64.19 -79.10 -3.32
C ASN A 6 -64.20 -80.61 -3.04
N ALA A 7 -65.28 -81.31 -3.41
CA ALA A 7 -65.64 -82.67 -2.97
C ALA A 7 -64.65 -83.82 -3.29
N GLU A 8 -63.50 -83.54 -3.92
CA GLU A 8 -62.43 -84.53 -4.17
C GLU A 8 -61.02 -84.09 -3.72
N GLY A 9 -60.91 -83.05 -2.87
CA GLY A 9 -59.70 -82.84 -2.06
C GLY A 9 -58.39 -82.53 -2.80
N THR A 10 -58.42 -81.81 -3.93
CA THR A 10 -57.21 -81.28 -4.59
C THR A 10 -57.25 -79.75 -4.73
N ALA A 11 -56.08 -79.11 -4.62
CA ALA A 11 -55.92 -77.65 -4.67
C ALA A 11 -56.04 -77.12 -6.11
N VAL A 12 -56.93 -76.15 -6.32
CA VAL A 12 -57.00 -75.37 -7.56
C VAL A 12 -55.94 -74.28 -7.50
N ALA A 13 -54.97 -74.30 -8.42
CA ALA A 13 -54.03 -73.21 -8.59
C ALA A 13 -54.78 -71.97 -9.09
N VAL A 14 -54.78 -70.90 -8.31
CA VAL A 14 -55.21 -69.58 -8.76
C VAL A 14 -54.08 -69.02 -9.62
N GLU A 15 -54.26 -69.02 -10.94
CA GLU A 15 -53.40 -68.26 -11.84
C GLU A 15 -53.55 -66.75 -11.53
N THR A 16 -52.51 -66.13 -10.99
CA THR A 16 -52.39 -64.66 -10.98
C THR A 16 -52.31 -64.17 -12.44
N PRO A 17 -53.17 -63.24 -12.88
CA PRO A 17 -53.09 -62.73 -14.24
C PRO A 17 -51.78 -61.97 -14.44
N GLN A 18 -51.01 -62.36 -15.46
CA GLN A 18 -49.82 -61.61 -15.88
C GLN A 18 -50.20 -60.17 -16.24
N ALA A 19 -49.47 -59.22 -15.65
CA ALA A 19 -49.66 -57.79 -15.86
C ALA A 19 -49.51 -57.42 -17.35
N SER A 20 -50.57 -56.87 -17.94
CA SER A 20 -50.56 -56.34 -19.30
C SER A 20 -49.62 -55.12 -19.40
N THR A 21 -48.69 -55.17 -20.35
CA THR A 21 -47.75 -54.07 -20.64
C THR A 21 -48.44 -53.00 -21.50
N LEU A 22 -49.08 -52.03 -20.84
CA LEU A 22 -49.70 -50.88 -21.49
C LEU A 22 -48.64 -49.96 -22.12
N LYS A 23 -48.62 -49.89 -23.47
CA LYS A 23 -47.61 -49.22 -24.31
C LYS A 23 -47.45 -47.70 -24.08
N ASN A 24 -48.43 -47.04 -23.47
CA ASN A 24 -48.42 -45.59 -23.19
C ASN A 24 -48.42 -45.26 -21.69
N ARG A 25 -48.16 -46.25 -20.82
CA ARG A 25 -48.08 -46.00 -19.38
C ARG A 25 -46.76 -45.30 -19.05
N PRO A 26 -46.76 -44.18 -18.31
CA PRO A 26 -45.52 -43.56 -17.84
C PRO A 26 -44.72 -44.56 -17.00
N GLU A 27 -43.41 -44.59 -17.22
CA GLU A 27 -42.51 -45.46 -16.46
C GLU A 27 -42.64 -45.23 -14.95
N ASP A 28 -42.76 -46.33 -14.20
CA ASP A 28 -42.92 -46.34 -12.74
C ASP A 28 -41.55 -46.27 -12.06
N THR A 29 -40.83 -45.17 -12.27
CA THR A 29 -39.55 -44.89 -11.61
C THR A 29 -39.73 -43.80 -10.57
N ASN A 30 -38.99 -43.88 -9.44
CA ASN A 30 -39.08 -42.91 -8.34
C ASN A 30 -38.87 -41.46 -8.79
N PHE A 31 -38.05 -41.24 -9.82
CA PHE A 31 -37.85 -39.92 -10.42
C PHE A 31 -39.07 -39.45 -11.22
N LYS A 32 -39.57 -40.25 -12.18
CA LYS A 32 -40.71 -39.88 -13.04
C LYS A 32 -42.02 -39.80 -12.27
N GLN A 33 -42.15 -40.56 -11.18
CA GLN A 33 -43.31 -40.56 -10.28
C GLN A 33 -43.19 -39.55 -9.13
N GLN A 34 -42.11 -38.76 -9.08
CA GLN A 34 -41.86 -37.75 -8.05
C GLN A 34 -41.88 -38.30 -6.62
N ARG A 35 -41.39 -39.53 -6.43
CA ARG A 35 -41.26 -40.23 -5.14
C ARG A 35 -39.80 -40.39 -4.71
N ILE A 36 -38.97 -39.43 -5.11
CA ILE A 36 -37.56 -39.39 -4.69
C ILE A 36 -37.57 -39.19 -3.16
N PRO A 37 -36.74 -39.93 -2.40
CA PRO A 37 -36.60 -39.67 -0.97
C PRO A 37 -36.16 -38.22 -0.77
N ALA A 38 -37.06 -37.41 -0.21
CA ALA A 38 -36.84 -36.00 0.04
C ALA A 38 -36.94 -35.76 1.55
N TRP A 39 -35.97 -35.02 2.09
CA TRP A 39 -36.09 -34.50 3.44
C TRP A 39 -36.93 -33.22 3.40
N GLN A 40 -38.05 -33.22 4.13
CA GLN A 40 -38.94 -32.06 4.26
C GLN A 40 -38.83 -31.52 5.69
N PRO A 41 -37.87 -30.61 5.97
CA PRO A 41 -37.74 -30.05 7.30
C PRO A 41 -38.91 -29.11 7.60
N VAL A 42 -39.80 -29.55 8.50
CA VAL A 42 -40.79 -28.66 9.11
C VAL A 42 -40.13 -28.05 10.34
N MET A 43 -39.82 -26.74 10.29
CA MET A 43 -39.28 -26.03 11.45
C MET A 43 -40.37 -25.85 12.51
N SER A 44 -40.39 -26.76 13.49
CA SER A 44 -41.18 -26.58 14.71
C SER A 44 -40.47 -25.58 15.63
N PRO A 45 -41.21 -24.82 16.48
CA PRO A 45 -40.61 -23.88 17.41
C PRO A 45 -39.50 -24.47 18.31
N PRO A 46 -39.62 -25.69 18.89
CA PRO A 46 -38.54 -26.28 19.69
C PRO A 46 -37.27 -26.58 18.89
N CYS A 47 -37.40 -27.03 17.63
CA CYS A 47 -36.27 -27.27 16.76
C CYS A 47 -35.55 -25.96 16.43
N ALA A 48 -36.30 -24.89 16.10
CA ALA A 48 -35.74 -23.58 15.84
C ALA A 48 -35.00 -23.00 17.06
N ILE A 49 -35.58 -23.11 18.27
CA ILE A 49 -34.94 -22.66 19.51
C ILE A 49 -33.63 -23.42 19.74
N ALA A 50 -33.62 -24.74 19.59
CA ALA A 50 -32.41 -25.54 19.76
C ALA A 50 -31.31 -25.14 18.76
N THR A 51 -31.65 -24.94 17.48
CA THR A 51 -30.70 -24.47 16.46
C THR A 51 -30.15 -23.09 16.79
N LEU A 52 -31.00 -22.14 17.21
CA LEU A 52 -30.57 -20.79 17.59
C LEU A 52 -29.67 -20.81 18.83
N CYS A 53 -29.96 -21.64 19.83
CA CYS A 53 -29.11 -21.80 21.01
C CYS A 53 -27.73 -22.36 20.63
N ILE A 54 -27.66 -23.36 19.74
CA ILE A 54 -26.40 -23.94 19.27
C ILE A 54 -25.58 -22.89 18.52
N VAL A 55 -26.19 -22.18 17.56
CA VAL A 55 -25.52 -21.12 16.79
C VAL A 55 -25.08 -19.99 17.72
N GLY A 56 -25.91 -19.62 18.69
CA GLY A 56 -25.59 -18.60 19.70
C GLY A 56 -24.37 -18.97 20.53
N ILE A 57 -24.29 -20.20 21.04
CA ILE A 57 -23.12 -20.67 21.81
C ILE A 57 -21.85 -20.64 20.94
N VAL A 58 -21.93 -21.10 19.69
CA VAL A 58 -20.79 -21.09 18.75
C VAL A 58 -20.31 -19.66 18.51
N PHE A 59 -21.21 -18.71 18.27
CA PHE A 59 -20.85 -17.31 18.03
C PHE A 59 -20.32 -16.61 19.29
N ILE A 60 -20.79 -16.96 20.49
CA ILE A 60 -20.22 -16.46 21.74
C ILE A 60 -18.77 -16.92 21.90
N VAL A 61 -18.48 -18.20 21.63
CA VAL A 61 -17.12 -18.74 21.72
C VAL A 61 -16.19 -18.09 20.69
N ILE A 62 -16.62 -18.01 19.42
CA ILE A 62 -15.84 -17.35 18.36
C ILE A 62 -15.64 -15.87 18.68
N GLY A 63 -16.69 -15.17 19.12
CA GLY A 63 -16.63 -13.77 19.50
C GLY A 63 -15.64 -13.50 20.62
N ALA A 64 -15.62 -14.33 21.67
CA ALA A 64 -14.66 -14.21 22.76
C ALA A 64 -13.21 -14.39 22.27
N ILE A 65 -12.95 -15.36 21.40
CA ILE A 65 -11.62 -15.58 20.81
C ILE A 65 -11.19 -14.36 19.98
N VAL A 66 -12.10 -13.80 19.17
CA VAL A 66 -11.83 -12.62 18.33
C VAL A 66 -11.51 -11.40 19.19
N VAL A 67 -12.28 -11.14 20.25
CA VAL A 67 -12.06 -9.99 21.16
C VAL A 67 -10.70 -10.10 21.86
N VAL A 68 -10.40 -11.24 22.48
CA VAL A 68 -9.10 -11.45 23.14
C VAL A 68 -7.94 -11.32 22.15
N SER A 69 -8.13 -11.83 20.92
CA SER A 69 -7.14 -11.70 19.87
C SER A 69 -6.94 -10.25 19.42
N SER A 70 -8.00 -9.45 19.36
CA SER A 70 -7.95 -8.03 19.01
C SER A 70 -7.23 -7.21 20.08
N ASP A 71 -7.52 -7.44 21.36
CA ASP A 71 -6.96 -6.68 22.49
C ASP A 71 -5.46 -6.94 22.69
N ASN A 72 -4.95 -8.09 22.21
CA ASN A 72 -3.53 -8.40 22.28
C ASN A 72 -2.68 -7.58 21.29
N VAL A 73 -3.29 -7.02 20.24
CA VAL A 73 -2.57 -6.23 19.24
C VAL A 73 -2.22 -4.86 19.80
N GLN A 74 -0.95 -4.48 19.69
CA GLN A 74 -0.48 -3.18 20.13
C GLN A 74 -0.36 -2.25 18.92
N VAL A 75 -0.94 -1.06 19.02
CA VAL A 75 -0.86 -0.05 17.98
C VAL A 75 -0.49 1.31 18.56
N VAL A 76 0.45 1.98 17.91
CA VAL A 76 0.73 3.40 18.12
C VAL A 76 0.55 4.12 16.79
N GLU A 77 -0.37 5.10 16.74
CA GLU A 77 -0.56 6.00 15.60
C GLU A 77 -0.06 7.41 15.96
N ILE A 78 0.77 7.98 15.10
CA ILE A 78 1.37 9.30 15.28
C ILE A 78 1.06 10.13 14.04
N ARG A 79 0.23 11.15 14.22
CA ARG A 79 -0.12 12.12 13.19
C ARG A 79 0.94 13.23 13.13
N TYR A 80 1.42 13.57 11.93
CA TYR A 80 2.57 14.50 11.75
C TYR A 80 2.40 15.55 10.63
N ASP A 81 1.21 15.69 10.06
CA ASP A 81 0.87 16.68 9.01
C ASP A 81 0.97 18.15 9.46
N GLN A 82 0.78 18.41 10.76
CA GLN A 82 0.71 19.77 11.32
C GLN A 82 2.09 20.41 11.50
N GLU A 83 3.12 19.59 11.70
CA GLU A 83 4.46 20.04 12.03
C GLU A 83 5.29 20.51 10.81
N GLN A 84 4.71 20.46 9.61
CA GLN A 84 5.43 20.63 8.35
C GLN A 84 5.32 22.02 7.74
N ASN A 85 6.09 23.00 8.20
CA ASN A 85 6.20 24.28 7.47
C ASN A 85 7.23 24.21 6.33
N CYS A 86 7.06 23.25 5.42
CA CYS A 86 7.86 23.22 4.19
C CYS A 86 7.22 24.15 3.17
N ASP A 87 7.87 25.27 2.89
CA ASP A 87 7.48 26.15 1.82
C ASP A 87 8.00 25.58 0.49
N TYR A 88 7.12 24.89 -0.25
CA TYR A 88 7.41 24.32 -1.56
C TYR A 88 7.47 25.38 -2.68
N THR A 89 7.31 26.68 -2.35
CA THR A 89 7.15 27.73 -3.37
C THR A 89 8.45 28.30 -3.94
N GLN A 90 9.63 27.89 -3.46
CA GLN A 90 10.90 28.52 -3.88
C GLN A 90 11.91 27.57 -4.53
N ARG A 91 12.27 27.87 -5.79
CA ARG A 91 13.17 27.11 -6.68
C ARG A 91 14.64 27.60 -6.60
N VAL A 92 15.24 27.79 -5.41
CA VAL A 92 16.60 28.40 -5.30
C VAL A 92 17.55 27.60 -4.40
N ARG A 93 18.79 27.38 -4.87
CA ARG A 93 19.86 26.57 -4.24
C ARG A 93 20.58 27.31 -3.08
N PRO A 94 20.83 26.71 -1.89
CA PRO A 94 21.74 27.26 -0.88
C PRO A 94 23.20 27.27 -1.34
N SER A 95 23.94 28.28 -0.91
CA SER A 95 25.41 28.32 -1.03
C SER A 95 26.06 27.36 -0.01
N PRO A 96 27.14 26.64 -0.36
CA PRO A 96 27.77 25.62 0.49
C PRO A 96 28.44 26.14 1.78
N THR A 97 28.45 27.46 2.00
CA THR A 97 29.16 28.10 3.11
C THR A 97 28.30 28.35 4.36
N GLU A 98 26.98 28.11 4.29
CA GLU A 98 26.08 28.39 5.42
C GLU A 98 25.74 27.13 6.22
N SER A 99 26.13 27.17 7.51
CA SER A 99 26.04 26.07 8.48
C SER A 99 24.65 25.43 8.52
N ARG A 100 24.57 24.10 8.52
CA ARG A 100 23.31 23.33 8.42
C ARG A 100 22.53 23.22 9.75
N THR A 101 22.41 24.33 10.47
CA THR A 101 21.71 24.40 11.75
C THR A 101 20.92 25.70 11.83
N ASN A 102 19.59 25.58 11.92
CA ASN A 102 18.61 26.63 12.24
C ASN A 102 18.71 27.93 11.44
N TYR A 103 17.82 28.16 10.47
CA TYR A 103 17.72 29.46 9.80
C TYR A 103 16.33 30.08 9.93
N LEU A 104 16.14 30.80 11.03
CA LEU A 104 15.57 32.14 10.96
C LEU A 104 16.72 33.11 11.29
N ASN A 105 17.54 33.46 10.30
CA ASN A 105 18.41 34.63 10.44
C ASN A 105 17.66 35.83 9.87
N SER A 106 17.07 36.63 10.74
CA SER A 106 16.27 37.83 10.46
C SER A 106 17.08 39.02 9.89
N SER A 107 18.19 38.74 9.20
CA SER A 107 19.07 39.75 8.60
C SER A 107 19.38 39.50 7.11
N SER A 108 19.02 38.33 6.56
CA SER A 108 18.97 38.10 5.12
C SER A 108 17.61 37.48 4.76
N ASN A 109 16.85 38.12 3.88
CA ASN A 109 15.59 37.59 3.33
C ASN A 109 15.86 36.36 2.41
N GLN A 110 16.57 35.33 2.88
CA GLN A 110 16.85 34.11 2.10
C GLN A 110 16.46 32.85 2.87
N GLN A 111 15.60 32.06 2.24
CA GLN A 111 14.92 30.87 2.78
C GLN A 111 15.38 29.63 2.00
N TYR A 112 15.75 28.56 2.70
CA TYR A 112 16.39 27.36 2.13
C TYR A 112 15.42 26.19 1.91
N TRP A 113 15.67 25.34 0.89
CA TRP A 113 14.85 24.16 0.54
C TRP A 113 15.38 22.87 1.17
N ALA A 114 14.82 22.47 2.29
CA ALA A 114 14.72 21.08 2.71
C ALA A 114 13.70 21.02 3.83
N CYS A 115 12.81 20.04 3.80
CA CYS A 115 11.98 19.77 4.96
C CYS A 115 12.88 19.29 6.09
N GLU A 116 13.01 20.10 7.14
CA GLU A 116 13.68 19.70 8.37
C GLU A 116 13.02 18.43 8.92
N GLY A 117 13.85 17.47 9.35
CA GLY A 117 13.36 16.22 9.92
C GLY A 117 12.66 16.50 11.24
N VAL A 118 11.36 16.25 11.32
CA VAL A 118 10.58 16.49 12.54
C VAL A 118 10.73 15.28 13.47
N VAL A 119 11.09 15.54 14.73
CA VAL A 119 11.21 14.48 15.73
C VAL A 119 9.91 14.36 16.52
N MET A 120 9.17 13.29 16.28
CA MET A 120 7.93 12.96 16.98
C MET A 120 8.23 11.92 18.08
N ARG A 121 8.02 12.30 19.34
CA ARG A 121 8.20 11.40 20.48
C ARG A 121 6.90 10.69 20.85
N PHE A 122 7.01 9.42 21.22
CA PHE A 122 5.88 8.60 21.64
C PHE A 122 6.31 7.57 22.68
N THR A 123 5.33 7.04 23.41
CA THR A 123 5.56 6.02 24.44
C THR A 123 4.87 4.73 24.06
N VAL A 124 5.60 3.62 24.15
CA VAL A 124 5.07 2.27 23.95
C VAL A 124 4.69 1.71 25.33
N PRO A 125 3.40 1.41 25.58
CA PRO A 125 2.94 1.00 26.92
C PRO A 125 3.22 -0.48 27.24
N LYS A 126 3.27 -1.34 26.23
CA LYS A 126 3.45 -2.80 26.35
C LYS A 126 4.44 -3.27 25.28
N THR A 127 5.23 -4.30 25.58
CA THR A 127 6.16 -4.90 24.62
C THR A 127 5.46 -5.27 23.32
N MET A 128 5.97 -4.74 22.20
CA MET A 128 5.59 -5.18 20.86
C MET A 128 6.51 -6.34 20.46
N THR A 129 5.95 -7.53 20.29
CA THR A 129 6.67 -8.72 19.85
C THR A 129 6.87 -8.69 18.34
N GLN A 130 8.06 -9.05 17.88
CA GLN A 130 8.38 -9.15 16.45
C GLN A 130 7.50 -10.18 15.72
N PRO A 131 7.23 -9.99 14.40
CA PRO A 131 7.57 -8.81 13.60
C PRO A 131 6.69 -7.61 13.93
N VAL A 132 7.31 -6.43 14.04
CA VAL A 132 6.59 -5.16 14.22
C VAL A 132 6.55 -4.41 12.89
N ASN A 133 5.36 -4.01 12.46
CA ASN A 133 5.15 -3.40 11.15
C ASN A 133 4.99 -1.89 11.27
N ILE A 134 5.69 -1.17 10.40
CA ILE A 134 5.54 0.26 10.20
C ILE A 134 4.63 0.47 8.99
N TYR A 135 3.52 1.16 9.18
CA TYR A 135 2.62 1.62 8.13
C TYR A 135 2.66 3.14 8.04
N TYR A 136 2.49 3.68 6.84
CA TYR A 136 2.00 5.05 6.69
C TYR A 136 0.50 5.02 6.43
N LYS A 137 -0.21 6.01 6.97
CA LYS A 137 -1.64 6.22 6.79
C LYS A 137 -1.85 7.58 6.15
N LEU A 138 -2.67 7.60 5.10
CA LEU A 138 -3.13 8.79 4.42
C LEU A 138 -4.64 8.88 4.58
N GLU A 139 -5.12 10.08 4.90
CA GLU A 139 -6.54 10.39 4.99
C GLU A 139 -6.92 11.37 3.88
N ASN A 140 -8.16 11.22 3.38
CA ASN A 140 -8.75 12.03 2.32
C ASN A 140 -7.96 11.97 0.99
N MET A 141 -7.39 10.81 0.63
CA MET A 141 -6.75 10.57 -0.66
C MET A 141 -7.51 9.51 -1.47
N ASN A 142 -8.18 9.93 -2.55
CA ASN A 142 -9.03 9.07 -3.35
C ASN A 142 -8.27 8.25 -4.41
N GLN A 143 -7.55 7.21 -3.99
CA GLN A 143 -6.94 6.25 -4.92
C GLN A 143 -7.96 5.44 -5.75
N ASN A 144 -9.21 5.39 -5.29
CA ASN A 144 -10.31 4.69 -5.95
C ASN A 144 -10.99 5.51 -7.07
N HIS A 145 -10.55 6.75 -7.32
CA HIS A 145 -11.11 7.57 -8.38
C HIS A 145 -10.89 6.92 -9.74
N ARG A 146 -11.93 6.83 -10.58
CA ARG A 146 -11.92 6.07 -11.85
C ARG A 146 -10.73 6.41 -12.75
N THR A 147 -10.46 7.70 -12.97
CA THR A 147 -9.34 8.15 -13.82
C THR A 147 -7.98 7.80 -13.21
N TYR A 148 -7.86 7.92 -11.88
CA TYR A 148 -6.63 7.60 -11.17
C TYR A 148 -6.35 6.09 -11.25
N ALA A 149 -7.35 5.27 -10.95
CA ALA A 149 -7.25 3.82 -10.96
C ALA A 149 -6.91 3.22 -12.33
N LYS A 150 -7.33 3.89 -13.41
CA LYS A 150 -7.04 3.49 -14.79
C LYS A 150 -5.64 3.92 -15.24
N SER A 151 -5.03 4.92 -14.60
CA SER A 151 -3.79 5.56 -15.07
C SER A 151 -2.53 4.77 -14.68
N GLN A 152 -2.37 3.62 -15.35
CA GLN A 152 -1.20 2.73 -15.28
C GLN A 152 -1.16 1.85 -16.53
N ASN A 153 0.03 1.35 -16.88
CA ASN A 153 0.18 0.33 -17.90
C ASN A 153 0.71 -0.97 -17.28
N VAL A 154 -0.09 -2.03 -17.34
CA VAL A 154 0.26 -3.31 -16.70
C VAL A 154 1.40 -4.03 -17.44
N LEU A 155 1.46 -3.95 -18.76
CA LEU A 155 2.51 -4.59 -19.57
C LEU A 155 3.87 -3.96 -19.30
N GLN A 156 3.90 -2.64 -19.14
CA GLN A 156 5.11 -1.92 -18.77
C GLN A 156 5.62 -2.33 -17.38
N LEU A 157 4.72 -2.46 -16.40
CA LEU A 157 5.09 -2.91 -15.04
C LEU A 157 5.59 -4.36 -15.05
N ALA A 158 5.05 -5.20 -15.93
CA ALA A 158 5.52 -6.57 -16.14
C ALA A 158 6.87 -6.66 -16.88
N GLY A 159 7.47 -5.54 -17.28
CA GLY A 159 8.77 -5.47 -17.95
C GLY A 159 8.70 -5.68 -19.46
N GLU A 160 7.51 -5.63 -20.07
CA GLU A 160 7.33 -5.74 -21.52
C GLU A 160 7.54 -4.40 -22.23
N ASN A 161 7.95 -4.46 -23.50
CA ASN A 161 8.10 -3.28 -24.35
C ASN A 161 6.73 -2.84 -24.88
N VAL A 162 6.26 -1.67 -24.46
CA VAL A 162 4.93 -1.15 -24.81
C VAL A 162 5.03 -0.04 -25.85
N ALA A 163 4.20 -0.11 -26.89
CA ALA A 163 4.05 0.96 -27.87
C ALA A 163 3.13 2.07 -27.34
N THR A 164 3.35 3.31 -27.79
CA THR A 164 2.63 4.51 -27.29
C THR A 164 1.11 4.40 -27.34
N GLY A 165 0.55 3.76 -28.38
CA GLY A 165 -0.90 3.59 -28.52
C GLY A 165 -1.54 2.71 -27.43
N ASP A 166 -0.79 1.73 -26.93
CA ASP A 166 -1.25 0.77 -25.93
C ASP A 166 -1.12 1.30 -24.49
N ALA A 167 -0.55 2.50 -24.32
CA ALA A 167 -0.34 3.16 -23.04
C ALA A 167 -1.15 4.46 -22.86
N SER A 168 -2.14 4.71 -23.72
CA SER A 168 -3.00 5.91 -23.68
C SER A 168 -3.69 6.15 -22.32
N ASP A 169 -3.92 5.10 -21.54
CA ASP A 169 -4.49 5.18 -20.19
C ASP A 169 -3.58 5.90 -19.18
N CYS A 170 -2.26 5.97 -19.42
CA CYS A 170 -1.29 6.66 -18.56
C CYS A 170 -1.32 8.19 -18.67
N SER A 171 -2.09 8.77 -19.59
CA SER A 171 -2.23 10.22 -19.71
C SER A 171 -2.71 10.83 -18.36
N PRO A 172 -2.15 11.97 -17.89
CA PRO A 172 -1.25 12.90 -18.57
C PRO A 172 0.25 12.65 -18.33
N PHE A 173 0.62 11.53 -17.68
CA PHE A 173 2.00 11.17 -17.38
C PHE A 173 2.45 10.00 -18.24
N LEU A 174 2.12 10.05 -19.53
CA LEU A 174 2.66 9.13 -20.52
C LEU A 174 3.95 9.69 -21.10
N HIS A 175 3.93 10.94 -21.56
CA HIS A 175 5.09 11.62 -22.16
C HIS A 175 5.64 12.75 -21.29
N LEU A 176 6.90 13.10 -21.53
CA LEU A 176 7.59 14.16 -20.76
C LEU A 176 6.89 15.51 -20.90
N ASN A 177 6.51 15.88 -22.11
CA ASN A 177 5.95 17.20 -22.43
C ASN A 177 4.42 17.28 -22.32
N GLU A 178 3.76 16.21 -21.86
CA GLU A 178 2.30 16.12 -21.88
C GLU A 178 1.65 16.96 -20.78
N TYR A 179 2.13 16.84 -19.54
CA TYR A 179 1.60 17.61 -18.41
C TYR A 179 2.18 19.04 -18.35
N ASN A 180 3.49 19.19 -18.57
CA ASN A 180 4.18 20.47 -18.54
C ASN A 180 4.92 20.72 -19.87
N PRO A 181 4.32 21.48 -20.80
CA PRO A 181 4.89 21.67 -22.13
C PRO A 181 6.18 22.50 -22.05
N LEU A 182 7.25 22.00 -22.67
CA LEU A 182 8.51 22.72 -22.78
C LEU A 182 8.33 23.92 -23.72
N ASN A 183 8.65 25.12 -23.24
CA ASN A 183 8.64 26.35 -24.04
C ASN A 183 9.79 26.35 -25.06
N GLY A 184 9.62 25.61 -26.17
CA GLY A 184 10.47 25.69 -27.36
C GLY A 184 11.63 24.70 -27.47
N SER A 185 11.90 23.87 -26.45
CA SER A 185 12.84 22.73 -26.55
C SER A 185 12.05 21.43 -26.61
N SER A 186 11.98 20.80 -27.79
CA SER A 186 11.34 19.48 -27.96
C SER A 186 12.27 18.32 -27.60
N VAL A 187 13.48 18.62 -27.13
CA VAL A 187 14.56 17.64 -27.02
C VAL A 187 15.15 17.66 -25.63
N VAL A 188 15.27 16.47 -25.02
CA VAL A 188 15.81 16.24 -23.68
C VAL A 188 17.05 15.37 -23.81
N GLU A 189 18.14 15.78 -23.16
CA GLU A 189 19.37 15.00 -23.06
C GLU A 189 19.25 14.04 -21.87
N LEU A 190 19.34 12.74 -22.15
CA LEU A 190 19.39 11.70 -21.14
C LEU A 190 20.85 11.33 -20.89
N ASN A 191 21.36 11.57 -19.67
CA ASN A 191 22.66 11.08 -19.25
C ASN A 191 22.45 9.88 -18.31
N ASN A 192 23.24 8.82 -18.46
CA ASN A 192 23.24 7.69 -17.53
C ASN A 192 24.28 7.87 -16.41
N GLY A 193 24.57 9.13 -16.02
CA GLY A 193 25.48 9.46 -14.93
C GLY A 193 26.97 9.27 -15.23
N ASN A 194 27.36 9.22 -16.51
CA ASN A 194 28.70 8.90 -16.98
C ASN A 194 29.48 10.07 -17.62
N GLY A 195 29.02 11.32 -17.53
CA GLY A 195 29.72 12.48 -18.10
C GLY A 195 29.25 12.89 -19.49
N ASN A 196 28.52 12.01 -20.20
CA ASN A 196 28.14 12.19 -21.60
C ASN A 196 26.64 11.90 -21.81
N PRO A 197 25.94 12.65 -22.68
CA PRO A 197 24.57 12.31 -23.04
C PRO A 197 24.57 10.99 -23.81
N ASP A 198 24.01 9.95 -23.20
CA ASP A 198 23.87 8.62 -23.79
C ASP A 198 22.82 8.62 -24.91
N SER A 199 21.83 9.53 -24.84
CA SER A 199 20.88 9.75 -25.93
C SER A 199 20.20 11.12 -25.87
N ILE A 200 19.98 11.69 -27.04
CA ILE A 200 19.13 12.87 -27.25
C ILE A 200 17.74 12.34 -27.63
N VAL A 201 16.73 12.57 -26.79
CA VAL A 201 15.36 12.08 -27.03
C VAL A 201 14.40 13.23 -27.27
N ASP A 202 13.47 13.05 -28.20
CA ASP A 202 12.34 13.95 -28.38
C ASP A 202 11.38 13.78 -27.20
N ALA A 203 11.14 14.86 -26.44
CA ALA A 203 10.27 14.89 -25.27
C ALA A 203 8.83 14.47 -25.60
N ALA A 204 8.39 14.67 -26.86
CA ALA A 204 7.08 14.24 -27.33
C ALA A 204 6.98 12.73 -27.55
N ASN A 205 8.10 12.07 -27.82
CA ASN A 205 8.17 10.63 -28.06
C ASN A 205 8.71 9.86 -26.85
N ALA A 206 9.28 10.57 -25.87
CA ALA A 206 9.84 9.99 -24.67
C ALA A 206 8.72 9.55 -23.70
N MET A 207 8.70 8.28 -23.31
CA MET A 207 7.67 7.70 -22.45
C MET A 207 8.20 7.42 -21.04
N TYR A 208 7.43 7.79 -20.00
CA TYR A 208 7.76 7.42 -18.63
C TYR A 208 7.64 5.92 -18.38
N ASN A 209 8.56 5.34 -17.61
CA ASN A 209 8.50 3.98 -17.13
C ASN A 209 8.85 3.91 -15.63
N PRO A 210 7.87 3.68 -14.74
CA PRO A 210 6.45 3.49 -15.02
C PRO A 210 5.69 4.78 -15.39
N CYS A 211 4.70 4.69 -16.27
CA CYS A 211 3.80 5.79 -16.64
C CYS A 211 2.55 5.86 -15.75
N GLY A 212 1.90 7.02 -15.74
CA GLY A 212 0.58 7.22 -15.14
C GLY A 212 0.56 7.87 -13.76
N LEU A 213 -0.63 8.34 -13.38
CA LEU A 213 -0.89 9.10 -12.16
C LEU A 213 -0.58 8.32 -10.88
N ILE A 214 -0.77 7.00 -10.90
CA ILE A 214 -0.52 6.16 -9.72
C ILE A 214 0.97 6.18 -9.40
N ALA A 215 1.81 5.91 -10.40
CA ALA A 215 3.26 5.96 -10.23
C ALA A 215 3.76 7.35 -9.89
N TRP A 216 3.22 8.41 -10.50
CA TRP A 216 3.59 9.82 -10.28
C TRP A 216 3.26 10.39 -8.91
N SER A 217 2.28 9.81 -8.20
CA SER A 217 1.86 10.29 -6.89
C SER A 217 2.34 9.38 -5.75
N MET A 218 3.41 8.62 -5.98
CA MET A 218 3.95 7.70 -4.99
C MET A 218 4.37 8.43 -3.71
N PHE A 219 4.00 7.83 -2.58
CA PHE A 219 4.40 8.32 -1.26
C PHE A 219 5.92 8.31 -1.10
N ASN A 220 6.50 9.44 -0.65
CA ASN A 220 7.94 9.66 -0.64
C ASN A 220 8.51 10.22 0.69
N ASP A 221 7.74 10.19 1.78
CA ASP A 221 8.29 10.51 3.11
C ASP A 221 9.27 9.42 3.56
N SER A 222 10.14 9.75 4.50
CA SER A 222 11.04 8.77 5.13
C SER A 222 11.01 8.90 6.65
N PHE A 223 11.15 7.77 7.34
CA PHE A 223 11.10 7.66 8.79
C PHE A 223 12.41 7.07 9.34
N VAL A 224 12.80 7.53 10.53
CA VAL A 224 13.89 6.92 11.32
C VAL A 224 13.35 6.64 12.71
N LEU A 225 13.26 5.37 13.08
CA LEU A 225 12.83 4.95 14.41
C LEU A 225 14.04 4.84 15.34
N ARG A 226 14.00 5.53 16.47
CA ARG A 226 15.08 5.54 17.48
C ARG A 226 14.55 5.22 18.87
N ASN A 227 15.41 4.60 19.67
CA ASN A 227 15.21 4.49 21.11
C ASN A 227 15.81 5.71 21.82
N GLU A 228 15.02 6.43 22.62
CA GLU A 228 15.48 7.61 23.36
C GLU A 228 16.17 7.24 24.69
N LEU A 229 15.98 6.02 25.20
CA LEU A 229 16.46 5.58 26.53
C LEU A 229 17.87 4.98 26.52
N ALA A 230 18.46 4.71 25.35
CA ALA A 230 19.84 4.28 25.26
C ALA A 230 20.75 5.52 25.23
N ASN A 231 21.77 5.57 26.09
CA ASN A 231 22.82 6.62 26.13
C ASN A 231 23.61 6.79 24.80
N SER A 232 23.20 6.09 23.75
CA SER A 232 23.49 6.34 22.35
C SER A 232 22.17 6.16 21.60
N SER A 233 21.62 7.17 20.93
CA SER A 233 20.35 7.13 20.17
C SER A 233 20.36 6.06 19.08
N SER A 234 20.19 4.80 19.46
CA SER A 234 20.33 3.64 18.58
C SER A 234 19.20 3.63 17.57
N VAL A 235 19.57 3.55 16.29
CA VAL A 235 18.63 3.44 15.18
C VAL A 235 18.06 2.02 15.18
N ILE A 236 16.76 1.92 15.39
CA ILE A 236 16.01 0.65 15.32
C ILE A 236 15.66 0.35 13.86
N CYS A 237 15.22 1.37 13.13
CA CYS A 237 14.89 1.24 11.71
C CYS A 237 15.16 2.56 10.98
N GLU A 238 15.96 2.50 9.93
CA GLU A 238 16.15 3.59 8.97
C GLU A 238 15.52 3.18 7.63
N THR A 239 14.59 3.98 7.15
CA THR A 239 13.72 3.57 6.02
C THR A 239 14.22 4.03 4.66
N SER A 240 15.14 4.99 4.59
CA SER A 240 15.63 5.55 3.32
C SER A 240 16.86 4.86 2.73
N ASN A 241 17.61 4.10 3.52
CA ASN A 241 18.91 3.53 3.12
C ASN A 241 18.77 2.17 2.40
N TYR A 242 17.93 2.13 1.35
CA TYR A 242 17.72 0.94 0.53
C TYR A 242 17.82 1.26 -0.96
N LEU A 243 18.33 0.31 -1.73
CA LEU A 243 18.15 0.28 -3.18
C LEU A 243 16.71 -0.17 -3.53
N ALA A 244 16.39 -0.13 -4.83
CA ALA A 244 15.10 -0.60 -5.34
C ALA A 244 14.88 -2.09 -5.08
N ASP A 245 15.92 -2.91 -5.20
CA ASP A 245 15.88 -4.36 -4.93
C ASP A 245 15.79 -4.73 -3.43
N GLY A 246 15.71 -3.74 -2.54
CA GLY A 246 15.64 -3.96 -1.10
C GLY A 246 17.00 -4.18 -0.42
N THR A 247 18.11 -4.07 -1.16
CA THR A 247 19.44 -4.18 -0.55
C THR A 247 19.79 -2.94 0.28
N PRO A 248 20.34 -3.11 1.50
CA PRO A 248 20.72 -1.97 2.34
C PRO A 248 21.96 -1.24 1.79
N THR A 249 21.92 0.09 1.75
CA THR A 249 23.06 0.93 1.32
C THR A 249 23.85 1.53 2.48
N GLY A 250 23.43 1.27 3.72
CA GLY A 250 24.01 1.86 4.93
C GLY A 250 23.47 1.21 6.20
N PRO A 251 23.73 1.80 7.39
CA PRO A 251 23.19 1.29 8.65
C PRO A 251 21.66 1.45 8.65
N ILE A 252 20.95 0.33 8.70
CA ILE A 252 19.47 0.26 8.62
C ILE A 252 18.78 -0.13 9.93
N GLY A 253 19.54 -0.52 10.95
CA GLY A 253 18.98 -1.15 12.15
C GLY A 253 18.54 -2.59 11.87
N THR A 254 17.39 -2.99 12.41
CA THR A 254 16.85 -4.37 12.36
C THR A 254 15.63 -4.51 11.46
N CYS A 255 15.36 -3.52 10.60
CA CYS A 255 14.23 -3.57 9.69
C CYS A 255 14.59 -3.98 8.27
N SER A 256 13.60 -4.50 7.54
CA SER A 256 13.72 -4.86 6.13
C SER A 256 12.73 -4.08 5.27
N LYS A 257 13.17 -3.79 4.04
CA LYS A 257 12.32 -3.32 2.94
C LYS A 257 11.71 -4.47 2.16
N SER A 258 12.39 -5.62 2.06
CA SER A 258 11.83 -6.77 1.33
C SER A 258 10.76 -7.50 2.14
N GLY A 259 9.83 -8.14 1.41
CA GLY A 259 8.72 -8.90 1.99
C GLY A 259 7.54 -8.05 2.45
N ILE A 260 7.45 -6.78 2.01
CA ILE A 260 6.30 -5.90 2.26
C ILE A 260 5.24 -6.02 1.17
N ALA A 261 5.65 -6.35 -0.05
CA ALA A 261 4.75 -6.68 -1.16
C ALA A 261 4.23 -8.11 -1.03
N TRP A 262 3.17 -8.43 -1.77
CA TRP A 262 2.67 -9.81 -1.77
C TRP A 262 3.62 -10.69 -2.58
N SER A 263 3.77 -11.96 -2.19
CA SER A 263 4.68 -12.89 -2.87
C SER A 263 4.37 -13.10 -4.36
N SER A 264 3.15 -12.78 -4.81
CA SER A 264 2.73 -12.82 -6.21
C SER A 264 3.07 -11.57 -7.02
N ASP A 265 3.47 -10.48 -6.36
CA ASP A 265 3.76 -9.21 -7.03
C ASP A 265 5.15 -9.20 -7.69
N PRO A 266 6.26 -9.44 -6.95
CA PRO A 266 7.61 -9.39 -7.52
C PRO A 266 7.86 -10.57 -8.46
N GLY A 267 8.44 -10.29 -9.63
CA GLY A 267 8.84 -11.30 -10.63
C GLY A 267 7.70 -11.91 -11.44
N ILE A 268 6.44 -11.57 -11.16
CA ILE A 268 5.27 -12.00 -11.94
C ILE A 268 4.53 -10.78 -12.49
N LYS A 269 4.04 -9.91 -11.59
CA LYS A 269 3.29 -8.70 -11.98
C LYS A 269 4.22 -7.51 -12.21
N PHE A 270 5.31 -7.45 -11.43
CA PHE A 270 6.30 -6.40 -11.49
C PHE A 270 7.67 -7.01 -11.80
N THR A 271 8.26 -6.61 -12.91
CA THR A 271 9.56 -7.11 -13.36
C THR A 271 10.39 -5.95 -13.89
N THR A 272 11.71 -6.05 -13.74
CA THR A 272 12.60 -5.12 -14.43
C THR A 272 12.42 -5.24 -15.95
N PRO A 273 12.42 -4.13 -16.70
CA PRO A 273 12.27 -4.18 -18.15
C PRO A 273 13.43 -4.96 -18.77
N VAL A 274 13.11 -5.95 -19.62
CA VAL A 274 14.09 -6.84 -20.27
C VAL A 274 14.99 -6.08 -21.25
N SER A 275 14.47 -4.98 -21.80
CA SER A 275 15.19 -4.04 -22.65
C SER A 275 14.53 -2.66 -22.54
N ILE A 276 15.28 -1.58 -22.69
CA ILE A 276 14.75 -0.22 -22.74
C ILE A 276 14.87 0.23 -24.20
N PRO A 277 13.85 0.01 -25.05
CA PRO A 277 13.90 0.42 -26.44
C PRO A 277 13.67 1.93 -26.57
N GLY A 278 14.53 2.62 -27.31
CA GLY A 278 14.31 4.01 -27.75
C GLY A 278 14.15 5.02 -26.61
N ALA A 279 13.27 6.00 -26.81
CA ALA A 279 12.99 7.10 -25.89
C ALA A 279 12.11 6.64 -24.70
N VAL A 280 12.61 5.75 -23.85
CA VAL A 280 11.93 5.38 -22.60
C VAL A 280 12.72 5.90 -21.41
N VAL A 281 12.01 6.58 -20.53
CA VAL A 281 12.54 7.30 -19.38
C VAL A 281 12.28 6.46 -18.13
N THR A 282 13.35 5.92 -17.56
CA THR A 282 13.32 5.08 -16.35
C THR A 282 13.95 5.81 -15.16
N SER A 283 13.93 5.16 -13.99
CA SER A 283 14.66 5.59 -12.79
C SER A 283 16.18 5.77 -12.98
N SER A 284 16.74 5.24 -14.07
CA SER A 284 18.17 5.33 -14.45
C SER A 284 18.43 6.28 -15.62
N GLY A 285 17.44 6.54 -16.48
CA GLY A 285 17.63 7.31 -17.72
C GLY A 285 17.65 8.82 -17.57
N TRP A 286 17.40 9.34 -16.37
CA TRP A 286 17.55 10.75 -16.06
C TRP A 286 18.59 10.89 -14.95
N ASP A 287 19.85 11.00 -15.33
CA ASP A 287 20.81 11.76 -14.54
C ASP A 287 20.91 13.12 -15.26
N ILE A 288 20.52 14.22 -14.60
CA ILE A 288 20.92 15.53 -15.11
C ILE A 288 22.41 15.61 -14.80
N ASP A 289 23.23 15.28 -15.79
CA ASP A 289 24.65 15.48 -15.69
C ASP A 289 24.90 16.99 -15.65
N SER A 290 25.42 17.37 -14.50
CA SER A 290 26.39 18.39 -14.18
C SER A 290 27.43 18.80 -15.24
N SER A 291 27.25 18.57 -16.53
CA SER A 291 28.24 18.95 -17.56
C SER A 291 28.46 20.46 -17.68
N ASN A 292 27.65 21.29 -17.00
CA ASN A 292 27.92 22.70 -16.73
C ASN A 292 27.95 23.09 -15.23
N ALA A 293 27.99 22.11 -14.32
CA ALA A 293 28.33 22.30 -12.91
C ALA A 293 29.80 21.97 -12.67
N THR A 294 30.66 22.49 -13.53
CA THR A 294 32.12 22.48 -13.37
C THR A 294 32.49 23.46 -12.26
N THR A 295 32.36 23.00 -11.02
CA THR A 295 33.09 23.35 -9.79
C THR A 295 32.18 23.14 -8.59
N ASN A 296 32.21 21.95 -8.00
CA ASN A 296 32.35 21.83 -6.55
C ASN A 296 32.53 20.38 -6.12
N SER A 297 33.70 20.12 -5.56
CA SER A 297 33.94 19.12 -4.54
C SER A 297 32.99 19.35 -3.38
N ASP A 298 31.95 18.52 -3.21
CA ASP A 298 31.33 18.25 -1.90
C ASP A 298 30.30 17.12 -1.99
N TYR A 299 30.82 15.93 -2.28
CA TYR A 299 30.13 14.68 -2.00
C TYR A 299 30.19 14.38 -0.49
N SER A 300 29.40 15.06 0.34
CA SER A 300 29.24 14.65 1.75
C SER A 300 27.93 15.03 2.46
N THR A 301 26.97 15.71 1.82
CA THR A 301 25.75 16.17 2.53
C THR A 301 24.44 15.88 1.79
N GLY A 302 24.12 14.59 1.60
CA GLY A 302 22.77 13.98 1.70
C GLY A 302 21.52 14.53 0.97
N TRP A 303 21.56 15.67 0.27
CA TRP A 303 20.37 16.35 -0.27
C TRP A 303 20.48 16.69 -1.77
N GLY A 304 21.63 16.48 -2.40
CA GLY A 304 21.74 16.40 -3.88
C GLY A 304 20.97 15.21 -4.48
N TYR A 305 20.54 14.27 -3.63
CA TYR A 305 19.78 13.08 -4.01
C TYR A 305 18.42 13.40 -4.64
N TYR A 306 17.82 14.57 -4.34
CA TYR A 306 16.51 14.98 -4.89
C TYR A 306 16.58 15.68 -6.25
N LEU A 307 17.77 15.87 -6.82
CA LEU A 307 17.92 16.56 -8.10
C LEU A 307 18.74 15.76 -9.12
N GLN A 308 19.41 14.68 -8.68
CA GLN A 308 20.36 13.90 -9.49
C GLN A 308 19.75 12.61 -10.08
N ARG A 309 18.51 12.24 -9.75
CA ARG A 309 17.91 10.99 -10.24
C ARG A 309 16.47 11.20 -10.67
N GLY A 310 16.23 11.18 -11.98
CA GLY A 310 14.97 11.17 -12.72
C GLY A 310 13.70 11.53 -12.02
N TRP A 311 13.16 12.68 -12.38
CA TRP A 311 11.89 13.19 -11.90
C TRP A 311 10.92 13.27 -13.07
N TYR A 312 9.62 13.22 -12.77
CA TYR A 312 8.63 13.71 -13.72
C TYR A 312 8.93 15.19 -13.99
N MET A 313 9.02 15.55 -15.27
CA MET A 313 9.66 16.77 -15.71
C MET A 313 8.82 17.99 -15.30
N GLY A 314 9.47 19.00 -14.72
CA GLY A 314 8.85 20.30 -14.43
C GLY A 314 8.04 20.38 -13.14
N GLU A 315 7.89 19.28 -12.38
CA GLU A 315 7.05 19.22 -11.18
C GLU A 315 7.85 19.00 -9.88
N PRO A 316 7.44 19.63 -8.76
CA PRO A 316 7.89 19.24 -7.43
C PRO A 316 7.32 17.86 -7.11
N GLY A 317 8.06 16.81 -7.44
CA GLY A 317 7.60 15.43 -7.34
C GLY A 317 8.63 14.52 -6.70
N HIS A 318 8.38 13.21 -6.71
CA HIS A 318 9.31 12.17 -6.29
C HIS A 318 10.11 11.61 -7.50
N ARG A 319 11.19 10.90 -7.22
CA ARG A 319 11.98 10.17 -8.22
C ARG A 319 11.10 9.16 -8.96
N ILE A 320 11.28 9.00 -10.28
CA ILE A 320 10.63 7.94 -11.07
C ILE A 320 10.92 6.60 -10.38
N PRO A 321 9.88 5.90 -9.90
CA PRO A 321 10.07 4.70 -9.10
C PRO A 321 10.51 3.54 -9.99
N ASP A 322 11.25 2.61 -9.41
CA ASP A 322 11.65 1.40 -10.12
C ASP A 322 10.50 0.37 -10.04
N PRO A 323 10.07 -0.25 -11.16
CA PRO A 323 9.11 -1.35 -11.13
C PRO A 323 9.48 -2.48 -10.17
N ASN A 324 10.77 -2.73 -9.96
CA ASN A 324 11.27 -3.76 -9.04
C ASN A 324 11.22 -3.34 -7.56
N ASP A 325 10.86 -2.08 -7.26
CA ASP A 325 10.77 -1.59 -5.89
C ASP A 325 9.47 -2.05 -5.20
N GLU A 326 9.59 -2.81 -4.11
CA GLU A 326 8.43 -3.23 -3.31
C GLU A 326 7.62 -2.06 -2.75
N ASP A 327 8.23 -0.89 -2.49
CA ASP A 327 7.49 0.31 -2.06
C ASP A 327 6.50 0.76 -3.15
N LEU A 328 6.92 0.68 -4.42
CA LEU A 328 6.05 0.93 -5.56
C LEU A 328 4.97 -0.14 -5.66
N MET A 329 5.31 -1.42 -5.50
CA MET A 329 4.32 -2.51 -5.58
C MET A 329 3.19 -2.34 -4.55
N VAL A 330 3.53 -1.98 -3.32
CA VAL A 330 2.57 -1.67 -2.26
C VAL A 330 1.75 -0.42 -2.61
N TRP A 331 2.37 0.59 -3.21
CA TRP A 331 1.68 1.81 -3.64
C TRP A 331 0.67 1.55 -4.76
N MET A 332 1.08 0.84 -5.81
CA MET A 332 0.29 0.50 -7.00
C MET A 332 -0.94 -0.34 -6.69
N ARG A 333 -0.97 -1.00 -5.53
CA ARG A 333 -2.16 -1.66 -5.02
C ARG A 333 -3.15 -0.63 -4.46
N LEU A 334 -4.10 -0.22 -5.28
CA LEU A 334 -5.08 0.80 -4.95
C LEU A 334 -5.86 0.49 -3.67
N ALA A 335 -6.04 1.52 -2.84
CA ALA A 335 -6.97 1.47 -1.73
C ALA A 335 -8.42 1.61 -2.20
N LEU A 336 -9.34 0.93 -1.52
CA LEU A 336 -10.78 1.01 -1.79
C LEU A 336 -11.43 2.28 -1.20
N LEU A 337 -10.87 2.80 -0.13
CA LEU A 337 -11.36 3.95 0.64
C LEU A 337 -10.38 5.13 0.51
N ALA A 338 -10.88 6.34 0.78
CA ALA A 338 -10.09 7.57 0.81
C ALA A 338 -9.05 7.57 1.95
N ASP A 339 -9.41 6.91 3.06
CA ASP A 339 -8.55 6.73 4.22
C ASP A 339 -7.97 5.33 4.16
N PHE A 340 -6.65 5.23 4.06
CA PHE A 340 -5.97 3.95 3.93
C PHE A 340 -4.61 3.97 4.60
N ARG A 341 -4.13 2.76 4.89
CA ARG A 341 -2.76 2.52 5.35
C ARG A 341 -2.07 1.55 4.41
N LYS A 342 -0.76 1.70 4.28
CA LYS A 342 0.09 0.83 3.47
C LYS A 342 1.33 0.45 4.27
N LEU A 343 1.73 -0.82 4.14
CA LEU A 343 2.90 -1.34 4.82
C LEU A 343 4.14 -0.68 4.25
N TYR A 344 5.04 -0.25 5.12
CA TYR A 344 6.28 0.42 4.72
C TYR A 344 7.49 -0.43 5.08
N ARG A 345 7.66 -0.80 6.34
CA ARG A 345 8.82 -1.62 6.77
C ARG A 345 8.41 -2.65 7.82
N ILE A 346 9.19 -3.72 7.89
CA ILE A 346 9.05 -4.78 8.89
C ILE A 346 10.26 -4.72 9.80
N VAL A 347 10.05 -4.63 11.11
CA VAL A 347 11.07 -4.59 12.15
C VAL A 347 11.19 -5.98 12.78
N HIS A 348 12.38 -6.58 12.70
CA HIS A 348 12.68 -7.94 13.18
C HIS A 348 13.31 -7.93 14.59
N GLN A 349 12.82 -7.05 15.45
CA GLN A 349 13.20 -7.00 16.86
C GLN A 349 11.99 -6.67 17.73
N ASP A 350 12.02 -7.14 18.98
CA ASP A 350 11.03 -6.75 19.97
C ASP A 350 11.26 -5.29 20.40
N ILE A 351 10.15 -4.57 20.66
CA ILE A 351 10.18 -3.19 21.13
C ILE A 351 9.57 -3.18 22.55
N PRO A 352 10.40 -3.15 23.62
CA PRO A 352 9.91 -3.12 24.99
C PRO A 352 9.17 -1.81 25.33
N PRO A 353 8.45 -1.74 26.47
CA PRO A 353 7.84 -0.51 26.92
C PRO A 353 8.91 0.56 27.15
N GLY A 354 8.69 1.76 26.63
CA GLY A 354 9.70 2.80 26.65
C GLY A 354 9.31 4.03 25.84
N THR A 355 10.20 5.02 25.85
CA THR A 355 10.05 6.23 25.04
C THR A 355 10.89 6.10 23.77
N TYR A 356 10.23 6.32 22.64
CA TYR A 356 10.80 6.20 21.31
C TYR A 356 10.55 7.49 20.53
N SER A 357 11.31 7.68 19.46
CA SER A 357 11.10 8.80 18.56
C SER A 357 11.13 8.36 17.10
N PHE A 358 10.27 8.97 16.30
CA PHE A 358 10.37 8.96 14.85
C PHE A 358 10.96 10.28 14.39
N THR A 359 12.10 10.25 13.70
CA THR A 359 12.56 11.38 12.88
C THR A 359 11.90 11.24 11.51
N ILE A 360 11.08 12.22 11.13
CA ILE A 360 10.24 12.16 9.93
C ILE A 360 10.72 13.21 8.93
N PHE A 361 11.14 12.74 7.77
CA PHE A 361 11.44 13.57 6.61
C PHE A 361 10.22 13.64 5.73
N GLN A 362 9.50 14.74 5.87
CA GLN A 362 8.24 14.96 5.19
C GLN A 362 8.50 15.52 3.79
N ARG A 363 8.02 14.87 2.75
CA ARG A 363 8.23 15.26 1.34
C ARG A 363 6.92 15.23 0.55
N PHE A 364 6.01 14.35 0.93
CA PHE A 364 4.69 14.16 0.39
C PHE A 364 3.76 15.25 0.92
N ASP A 365 3.28 16.11 0.02
CA ASP A 365 2.33 17.15 0.37
C ASP A 365 0.92 16.56 0.50
N VAL A 366 0.29 16.79 1.66
CA VAL A 366 -1.12 16.47 1.90
C VAL A 366 -1.98 17.72 2.06
N ARG A 367 -1.38 18.91 2.15
CA ARG A 367 -2.10 20.16 2.44
C ARG A 367 -2.87 20.65 1.22
N SER A 368 -2.33 20.48 0.02
CA SER A 368 -2.97 20.86 -1.25
C SER A 368 -4.38 20.28 -1.43
N PHE A 369 -4.64 19.08 -0.89
CA PHE A 369 -5.94 18.42 -0.97
C PHE A 369 -6.64 18.27 0.39
N SER A 370 -6.23 19.02 1.42
CA SER A 370 -6.78 18.94 2.77
C SER A 370 -6.76 17.51 3.35
N GLY A 371 -5.70 16.76 3.04
CA GLY A 371 -5.43 15.43 3.58
C GLY A 371 -4.67 15.47 4.89
N LYS A 372 -4.50 14.29 5.49
CA LYS A 372 -3.70 14.10 6.70
C LYS A 372 -2.79 12.89 6.53
N LYS A 373 -1.69 12.87 7.28
CA LYS A 373 -0.73 11.78 7.27
C LYS A 373 -0.30 11.39 8.68
N SER A 374 -0.23 10.08 8.89
CA SER A 374 0.19 9.46 10.13
C SER A 374 1.15 8.30 9.87
N VAL A 375 2.03 8.03 10.82
CA VAL A 375 2.84 6.81 10.87
C VAL A 375 2.26 5.91 11.95
N ILE A 376 2.16 4.62 11.65
CA ILE A 376 1.55 3.63 12.54
C ILE A 376 2.55 2.52 12.78
N LEU A 377 2.78 2.20 14.04
CA LEU A 377 3.56 1.06 14.48
C LEU A 377 2.59 0.02 15.06
N THR A 378 2.59 -1.20 14.54
CA THR A 378 1.67 -2.26 15.00
C THR A 378 2.34 -3.63 15.06
N THR A 379 1.91 -4.44 16.02
CA THR A 379 2.21 -5.87 16.01
C THR A 379 1.26 -6.61 15.07
N ASN A 380 1.69 -7.77 14.59
CA ASN A 380 0.83 -8.69 13.84
C ASN A 380 0.13 -9.68 14.76
N ASN A 381 -1.09 -10.04 14.37
CA ASN A 381 -1.82 -11.19 14.87
C ASN A 381 -2.53 -11.87 13.69
N TRP A 382 -3.08 -13.06 13.89
CA TRP A 382 -3.81 -13.78 12.82
C TRP A 382 -5.05 -13.02 12.35
N LEU A 383 -5.60 -12.15 13.20
CA LEU A 383 -6.52 -11.10 12.79
C LEU A 383 -5.76 -9.80 12.57
N PRO A 384 -6.00 -9.11 11.44
CA PRO A 384 -5.40 -7.81 11.22
C PRO A 384 -5.88 -6.81 12.30
N PRO A 385 -5.01 -5.87 12.74
CA PRO A 385 -5.38 -4.86 13.73
C PRO A 385 -6.61 -4.08 13.27
N VAL A 386 -7.64 -4.11 14.10
CA VAL A 386 -8.76 -3.16 14.06
C VAL A 386 -8.23 -1.85 14.63
N LEU A 387 -7.91 -0.91 13.77
CA LEU A 387 -7.75 0.46 14.23
C LEU A 387 -9.14 1.02 14.39
N MET A 388 -9.58 1.12 15.63
CA MET A 388 -10.69 1.99 15.97
C MET A 388 -10.37 3.33 15.34
N THR A 389 -11.21 3.76 14.42
CA THR A 389 -11.21 5.13 13.93
C THR A 389 -11.39 6.03 15.16
N ASN A 390 -10.31 6.67 15.57
CA ASN A 390 -10.15 7.58 16.71
C ASN A 390 -9.96 6.93 18.09
N PRO A 391 -8.73 6.84 18.62
CA PRO A 391 -8.56 7.09 20.05
C PRO A 391 -9.01 8.53 20.36
N PRO A 392 -9.64 8.81 21.52
CA PRO A 392 -9.93 10.19 21.92
C PRO A 392 -8.61 10.96 21.99
N ASP A 393 -8.59 12.15 21.38
CA ASP A 393 -7.51 13.13 21.43
C ASP A 393 -6.99 13.30 22.87
N MET A 394 -5.91 12.60 23.24
CA MET A 394 -5.25 12.76 24.55
C MET A 394 -4.47 14.08 24.64
N ASN A 395 -4.46 14.89 23.58
CA ASN A 395 -3.77 16.18 23.52
C ASN A 395 -4.71 17.41 23.51
N ARG A 396 -6.02 17.27 23.75
CA ARG A 396 -6.84 18.45 24.04
C ARG A 396 -6.52 18.96 25.44
N GLN A 397 -5.66 19.98 25.51
CA GLN A 397 -5.60 20.84 26.69
C GLN A 397 -7.00 21.40 26.98
N PRO A 398 -7.45 21.43 28.24
CA PRO A 398 -8.77 21.94 28.57
C PRO A 398 -8.86 23.41 28.15
N THR A 399 -9.83 23.68 27.27
CA THR A 399 -10.17 25.02 26.81
C THR A 399 -10.50 25.85 28.05
N GLN A 400 -9.66 26.83 28.38
CA GLN A 400 -10.02 27.84 29.38
C GLN A 400 -11.22 28.61 28.83
N THR A 401 -12.39 28.36 29.41
CA THR A 401 -13.57 29.20 29.26
C THR A 401 -13.25 30.60 29.79
N ARG A 402 -12.94 31.52 28.87
CA ARG A 402 -12.85 32.95 29.15
C ARG A 402 -14.27 33.45 29.43
N HIS A 403 -14.65 33.52 30.70
CA HIS A 403 -15.70 34.42 31.13
C HIS A 403 -15.23 35.84 30.85
N GLN A 404 -15.89 36.53 29.92
CA GLN A 404 -15.82 37.98 29.84
C GLN A 404 -16.78 38.57 30.89
N PRO A 405 -16.35 39.60 31.64
CA PRO A 405 -17.22 40.37 32.53
C PRO A 405 -18.20 41.26 31.77
#